data_AF-A0A531LKM1-F1
#
_entry.id   AF-A0A531LKM1-F1
#
_cell.length_a   1.000
_cell.length_b   1.000
_cell.length_c   1.000
_cell.angle_alpha   90.00
_cell.angle_beta   90.00
_cell.angle_gamma   90.00
#
_symmetry.space_group_name_H-M   'P 1'
#
loop_
_entity.id
_entity.type
_entity.pdbx_description
1 polymer ?
#
loop_
_entity_poly.entity_id
_entity_poly.type
_entity_poly.pdbx_seq_one_letter_code
_entity_poly.pdbx_strand_id
1 'polypeptide(L)'
;LQTLTKKFPHSVLASKEFASYCGACNWLTLGNEELAGIKQKLTVLSPDLTGALALDEDGALEPIYDRISDAEQVMLLHRDAARLSAGDPRKLQ
;
A
#
# COMPACT_ATOMS: atom_id res chain seq x y z
N LEU A 1 -15.96 -4.24 -14.63
CA LEU A 1 -15.39 -4.52 -13.29
C LEU A 1 -15.10 -3.25 -12.51
N GLN A 2 -14.28 -2.30 -13.00
CA GLN A 2 -13.98 -1.05 -12.28
C GLN A 2 -15.23 -0.29 -11.81
N THR A 3 -16.29 -0.18 -12.62
CA THR A 3 -17.52 0.51 -12.19
C THR A 3 -18.19 -0.12 -10.96
N LEU A 4 -17.97 -1.41 -10.70
CA LEU A 4 -18.53 -2.11 -9.56
C LEU A 4 -17.84 -1.73 -8.24
N THR A 5 -16.67 -1.08 -8.27
CA THR A 5 -16.03 -0.54 -7.05
C THR A 5 -16.86 0.58 -6.41
N LYS A 6 -17.83 1.15 -7.13
CA LYS A 6 -18.83 2.07 -6.55
C LYS A 6 -19.94 1.35 -5.77
N LYS A 7 -20.17 0.08 -6.07
CA LYS A 7 -21.26 -0.75 -5.50
C LYS A 7 -20.77 -1.54 -4.28
N PHE A 8 -19.52 -2.00 -4.32
CA PHE A 8 -18.90 -2.75 -3.24
C PHE A 8 -17.98 -1.86 -2.41
N PRO A 9 -17.87 -2.06 -1.08
CA PRO A 9 -16.97 -1.30 -0.21
C PRO A 9 -15.48 -1.67 -0.42
N HIS A 10 -15.13 -2.27 -1.57
CA HIS A 10 -13.80 -2.75 -1.91
C HIS A 10 -13.27 -1.99 -3.13
N SER A 11 -12.08 -1.42 -2.99
CA SER A 11 -11.39 -0.63 -4.01
C SER A 11 -10.80 -1.50 -5.13
N VAL A 12 -10.46 -2.76 -4.83
CA VAL A 12 -9.92 -3.72 -5.80
C VAL A 12 -10.91 -4.87 -5.97
N LEU A 13 -11.31 -5.12 -7.22
CA LEU A 13 -12.22 -6.19 -7.60
C LEU A 13 -11.60 -7.02 -8.73
N ALA A 14 -11.79 -8.33 -8.67
CA ALA A 14 -11.27 -9.30 -9.60
C ALA A 14 -12.36 -10.27 -10.06
N SER A 15 -12.18 -10.87 -11.24
CA SER A 15 -12.95 -12.04 -11.66
C SER A 15 -12.38 -13.32 -11.05
N LYS A 16 -13.19 -14.38 -11.01
CA LYS A 16 -12.73 -15.72 -10.60
C LYS A 16 -11.60 -16.25 -11.47
N GLU A 17 -11.64 -16.01 -12.77
CA GLU A 17 -10.58 -16.43 -13.70
C GLU A 17 -9.26 -15.72 -13.38
N PHE A 18 -9.31 -14.42 -13.09
CA PHE A 18 -8.15 -13.64 -12.69
C PHE A 18 -7.59 -14.12 -11.34
N ALA A 19 -8.46 -14.30 -10.35
CA ALA A 19 -8.06 -14.78 -9.03
C ALA A 19 -7.38 -16.16 -9.10
N SER A 20 -7.91 -17.08 -9.92
CA SER A 20 -7.30 -18.39 -10.17
C SER A 20 -5.95 -18.28 -10.88
N TYR A 21 -5.79 -17.33 -11.80
CA TYR A 21 -4.53 -17.10 -12.52
C TYR A 21 -3.42 -16.58 -11.59
N CYS A 22 -3.76 -15.70 -10.64
CA CYS A 22 -2.80 -15.11 -9.70
C CYS A 22 -2.19 -16.10 -8.70
N GLY A 23 -2.57 -17.37 -8.73
CA GLY A 23 -2.18 -18.36 -7.72
C GLY A 23 -2.97 -18.19 -6.43
N ALA A 24 -2.78 -19.11 -5.49
CA ALA A 24 -3.53 -19.19 -4.24
C ALA A 24 -3.22 -17.99 -3.31
N CYS A 25 -3.82 -16.84 -3.61
CA CYS A 25 -3.95 -15.71 -2.70
C CYS A 25 -5.32 -15.78 -2.02
N ASN A 26 -5.42 -15.26 -0.80
CA ASN A 26 -6.70 -15.21 -0.10
C ASN A 26 -7.62 -14.23 -0.83
N TRP A 27 -8.65 -14.74 -1.50
CA TRP A 27 -9.66 -13.95 -2.21
C TRP A 27 -11.02 -14.12 -1.52
N LEU A 28 -11.66 -13.01 -1.17
CA LEU A 28 -13.01 -12.95 -0.63
C LEU A 28 -14.04 -12.88 -1.77
N THR A 29 -15.01 -13.79 -1.78
CA THR A 29 -16.10 -13.79 -2.77
C THR A 29 -17.17 -12.76 -2.37
N LEU A 30 -17.42 -11.79 -3.24
CA LEU A 30 -18.39 -10.72 -3.00
C LEU A 30 -19.77 -11.03 -3.62
N GLY A 31 -19.81 -11.81 -4.70
CA GLY A 31 -21.05 -12.23 -5.33
C GLY A 31 -20.91 -12.51 -6.83
N ASN A 32 -22.04 -12.59 -7.52
CA ASN A 32 -22.12 -12.77 -8.97
C ASN A 32 -22.78 -11.54 -9.60
N GLU A 33 -22.13 -10.93 -10.58
CA GLU A 33 -22.62 -9.74 -11.28
C GLU A 33 -22.69 -9.98 -12.79
N GLU A 34 -23.69 -9.40 -13.42
CA GLU A 34 -23.80 -9.35 -14.88
C GLU A 34 -23.19 -8.05 -15.38
N LEU A 35 -22.27 -8.15 -16.34
CA LEU A 35 -21.67 -6.99 -16.99
C LEU A 35 -22.37 -6.72 -18.32
N ALA A 36 -22.60 -5.46 -18.63
CA ALA A 36 -23.19 -5.06 -19.91
C ALA A 36 -22.36 -5.63 -21.06
N GLY A 37 -23.00 -6.40 -21.95
CA GLY A 37 -22.36 -7.05 -23.09
C GLY A 37 -21.83 -8.47 -22.85
N ILE A 38 -21.89 -8.99 -21.62
CA ILE A 38 -21.45 -10.35 -21.28
C ILE A 38 -22.67 -11.19 -20.89
N LYS A 39 -22.94 -12.27 -21.62
CA LYS A 39 -24.09 -13.16 -21.35
C LYS A 39 -23.92 -14.02 -20.09
N GLN A 40 -22.68 -14.19 -19.63
CA GLN A 40 -22.33 -15.02 -18.50
C GLN A 40 -22.16 -14.17 -17.23
N LYS A 41 -22.75 -14.64 -16.13
CA LYS A 41 -22.54 -14.07 -14.79
C LYS A 41 -21.09 -14.21 -14.38
N LEU A 42 -20.48 -13.11 -13.98
CA LEU A 42 -19.09 -13.06 -13.52
C LEU A 42 -19.06 -13.05 -11.99
N THR A 43 -18.33 -13.99 -11.39
CA THR A 43 -18.08 -13.97 -9.95
C THR A 43 -17.07 -12.88 -9.63
N VAL A 44 -17.49 -11.95 -8.77
CA VAL A 44 -16.68 -10.83 -8.30
C VAL A 44 -16.03 -11.21 -6.97
N LEU A 45 -14.72 -11.03 -6.93
CA LEU A 45 -13.88 -11.29 -5.77
C LEU A 45 -13.13 -10.02 -5.38
N SER A 46 -12.70 -9.93 -4.13
CA SER A 46 -11.75 -8.91 -3.66
C SER A 46 -10.60 -9.60 -2.92
N PRO A 47 -9.39 -9.04 -2.92
CA PRO A 47 -8.29 -9.60 -2.14
C PRO A 47 -8.63 -9.49 -0.65
N ASP A 48 -8.44 -10.58 0.09
CA ASP A 48 -8.56 -10.58 1.54
C ASP A 48 -7.29 -10.00 2.15
N LEU A 49 -7.41 -8.76 2.65
CA LEU A 49 -6.31 -8.01 3.26
C LEU A 49 -6.29 -8.14 4.79
N THR A 50 -7.17 -8.95 5.38
CA THR A 50 -7.33 -9.07 6.85
C THR A 50 -6.03 -9.52 7.53
N GLY A 51 -5.19 -10.31 6.84
CA GLY A 51 -3.87 -10.71 7.32
C GLY A 51 -2.69 -9.88 6.81
N ALA A 52 -2.91 -8.96 5.86
CA ALA A 52 -1.86 -8.15 5.24
C ALA A 52 -1.71 -6.76 5.89
N LEU A 53 -2.74 -6.28 6.59
CA LEU A 53 -2.67 -5.04 7.38
C LEU A 53 -1.94 -5.22 8.72
N ALA A 54 -1.61 -6.45 9.10
CA ALA A 54 -0.66 -6.75 10.17
C ALA A 54 0.80 -6.58 9.68
N LEU A 55 1.05 -5.53 8.89
CA LEU A 55 2.40 -5.01 8.66
C LEU A 55 2.78 -4.30 9.96
N ASP A 56 3.39 -5.09 10.84
CA ASP A 56 4.18 -4.74 12.01
C ASP A 56 4.25 -3.23 12.30
N GLU A 57 3.48 -2.76 13.28
CA GLU A 57 3.78 -1.52 14.01
C GLU A 57 5.17 -1.57 14.70
N ASP A 58 5.84 -2.72 14.67
CA ASP A 58 7.18 -2.98 15.23
C ASP A 58 8.32 -2.87 14.20
N GLY A 59 8.02 -2.46 12.97
CA GLY A 59 9.03 -1.94 12.05
C GLY A 59 9.32 -0.50 12.42
N ALA A 60 10.11 -0.27 13.48
CA ALA A 60 10.73 1.02 13.73
C ALA A 60 11.14 1.62 12.38
N LEU A 61 10.59 2.79 12.04
CA LEU A 61 10.87 3.52 10.81
C LEU A 61 12.39 3.58 10.63
N GLU A 62 12.97 2.60 9.92
CA GLU A 62 14.34 2.73 9.47
C GLU A 62 14.28 3.98 8.60
N PRO A 63 14.97 5.06 9.02
CA PRO A 63 14.96 6.29 8.26
C PRO A 63 15.34 5.91 6.85
N ILE A 64 14.49 6.31 5.90
CA ILE A 64 14.58 6.01 4.47
C ILE A 64 15.82 6.75 3.92
N TYR A 65 17.01 6.33 4.33
CA TYR A 65 18.28 6.81 3.80
C TYR A 65 18.53 6.20 2.42
N ASP A 66 17.88 5.07 2.11
CA ASP A 66 18.03 4.35 0.83
C ASP A 66 17.41 5.07 -0.38
N ARG A 67 16.71 6.20 -0.17
CA ARG A 67 16.17 7.04 -1.25
C ARG A 67 16.91 8.36 -1.45
N ILE A 68 17.95 8.62 -0.65
CA ILE A 68 18.68 9.88 -0.63
C ILE A 68 20.03 9.63 -1.32
N SER A 69 20.41 10.47 -2.27
CA SER A 69 21.72 10.36 -2.92
C SER A 69 22.85 10.67 -1.92
N ASP A 70 24.04 10.06 -2.09
CA ASP A 70 25.23 10.34 -1.27
C ASP A 70 25.49 11.85 -1.09
N ALA A 71 25.29 12.64 -2.15
CA ALA A 71 25.45 14.09 -2.10
C ALA A 71 24.43 14.77 -1.18
N GLU A 72 23.18 14.31 -1.19
CA GLU A 72 22.11 14.83 -0.34
C GLU A 72 22.33 14.45 1.13
N GLN A 73 22.88 13.26 1.41
CA GLN A 73 23.26 12.84 2.76
C GLN A 73 24.38 13.72 3.33
N VAL A 74 25.38 14.05 2.51
CA VAL A 74 26.47 14.97 2.90
C VAL A 74 25.95 16.38 3.19
N MET A 75 24.98 16.87 2.41
CA MET A 75 24.37 18.17 2.64
C MET A 75 23.56 18.21 3.95
N LEU A 76 22.83 17.14 4.29
CA LEU A 76 22.15 17.02 5.58
C LEU A 76 23.14 17.05 6.75
N LEU A 77 24.25 16.31 6.64
CA LEU A 77 25.29 16.26 7.67
C LEU A 77 25.86 17.66 7.95
N HIS A 78 26.19 18.43 6.91
CA HIS A 78 26.71 19.79 7.06
C HIS A 78 25.67 20.74 7.66
N ARG A 79 24.39 20.60 7.28
CA ARG A 79 23.28 21.37 7.85
C ARG A 79 23.12 21.11 9.34
N ASP A 80 23.19 19.85 9.75
CA ASP A 80 22.97 19.46 11.14
C ASP A 80 24.19 19.81 12.01
N ALA A 81 25.41 19.66 11.48
CA ALA A 81 26.63 20.15 12.13
C ALA A 81 26.60 21.68 12.34
N ALA A 82 26.10 22.43 11.36
CA ALA A 82 25.91 23.88 11.49
C ALA A 82 24.84 24.25 12.52
N ARG A 83 23.77 23.46 12.66
CA ARG A 83 22.73 23.66 13.68
C ARG A 83 23.25 23.37 15.09
N LEU A 84 24.04 22.31 15.24
CA LEU A 84 24.67 21.95 16.51
C LEU A 84 25.73 22.96 16.93
N SER A 85 26.52 23.48 15.98
CA SER A 85 27.51 24.53 16.27
C SER A 85 26.89 25.90 16.52
N ALA A 86 25.74 26.19 15.92
CA ALA A 86 24.97 27.42 16.17
C ALA A 86 24.21 27.41 17.50
N GLY A 87 24.25 26.32 18.27
CA GLY A 87 23.70 26.23 19.62
C GLY A 87 22.20 26.51 19.69
N ASP A 88 21.38 25.88 18.85
CA ASP A 88 19.91 25.96 18.95
C ASP A 88 19.42 24.94 20.02
N PRO A 89 18.99 25.38 21.22
CA PRO A 89 18.67 24.48 22.33
C PRO A 89 17.23 23.95 22.27
N ARG A 90 16.48 24.18 21.18
CA ARG A 90 15.07 23.80 21.11
C ARG A 90 14.90 22.51 20.32
N LYS A 91 14.99 21.38 21.03
CA LYS A 91 14.15 20.16 20.93
C LYS A 91 14.87 18.99 21.58
N LEU A 92 14.97 19.05 22.91
CA LEU A 92 15.13 17.88 23.78
C LEU A 92 13.89 17.83 24.67
N GLN A 93 12.77 17.39 24.09
CA GLN A 93 11.59 16.85 24.78
C GLN A 93 10.71 16.13 23.77
#